data_AF-A0AAN0JWN6-F1
#
_entry.id   AF-A0AAN0JWN6-F1
#
_cell.length_a   1.000
_cell.length_b   1.000
_cell.length_c   1.000
_cell.angle_alpha   90.00
_cell.angle_beta   90.00
_cell.angle_gamma   90.00
#
_symmetry.space_group_name_H-M   'P 1'
#
loop_
_entity.id
_entity.type
_entity.pdbx_description
1 polymer ?
#
loop_
_entity_poly.entity_id
_entity_poly.type
_entity_poly.pdbx_seq_one_letter_code
_entity_poly.pdbx_strand_id
1 'polypeptide(L)'
;MSLPAWQSKTDSINCWSLLAHIWRQEEMDMGLPREDKGTLVGTTLPLMGATQNAQGMLPLPTRHYTAAIEDVRENVRAKIYAMCTRIGFSHPSDGINTEDKITLCIVENYLDFKTGEVWYEVGSELAQEGLCPTSPDQECLQEIIHCSEERAEEVTRQHIDDTHEAKERQVTAIDASRPLNVTTFCSRNITIATSPMKILSENKIGTASQVAPATTS
;
A
#
# COMPACT_ATOMS: atom_id res chain seq x y z
N MET A 1 29.78 1.72 9.54
CA MET A 1 29.46 0.69 8.52
C MET A 1 28.26 1.19 7.74
N SER A 2 28.32 1.21 6.42
CA SER A 2 27.17 1.64 5.61
C SER A 2 26.20 0.45 5.41
N LEU A 3 24.90 0.70 5.64
CA LEU A 3 23.82 -0.28 5.49
C LEU A 3 23.69 -0.97 4.12
N PRO A 4 24.12 -0.38 2.98
CA PRO A 4 24.14 -1.08 1.68
C PRO A 4 25.00 -2.35 1.68
N ALA A 5 25.88 -2.54 2.66
CA ALA A 5 26.68 -3.74 2.81
C ALA A 5 25.90 -4.95 3.36
N TRP A 6 24.69 -4.76 3.88
CA TRP A 6 23.83 -5.82 4.43
C TRP A 6 22.80 -6.27 3.39
N GLN A 7 23.29 -6.98 2.39
CA GLN A 7 22.50 -7.55 1.31
C GLN A 7 22.77 -9.05 1.20
N SER A 8 21.73 -9.85 0.96
CA SER A 8 21.90 -11.27 0.64
C SER A 8 22.76 -11.42 -0.61
N LYS A 9 23.80 -12.26 -0.54
CA LYS A 9 24.64 -12.61 -1.70
C LYS A 9 23.89 -13.48 -2.72
N THR A 10 22.80 -14.13 -2.29
CA THR A 10 22.04 -15.07 -3.11
C THR A 10 20.84 -14.39 -3.77
N ASP A 11 20.11 -13.57 -3.01
CA ASP A 11 18.79 -13.07 -3.42
C ASP A 11 18.73 -11.55 -3.57
N SER A 12 19.85 -10.84 -3.33
CA SER A 12 19.93 -9.38 -3.36
C SER A 12 18.93 -8.64 -2.46
N ILE A 13 18.28 -9.34 -1.52
CA ILE A 13 17.39 -8.75 -0.51
C ILE A 13 18.24 -7.90 0.45
N ASN A 14 17.84 -6.65 0.63
CA ASN A 14 18.48 -5.76 1.59
C ASN A 14 17.89 -5.98 3.00
N CYS A 15 18.62 -5.53 4.03
CA CYS A 15 18.20 -5.66 5.43
C CYS A 15 16.79 -5.11 5.71
N TRP A 16 16.40 -3.99 5.09
CA TRP A 16 15.10 -3.36 5.31
C TRP A 16 13.94 -4.22 4.78
N SER A 17 14.07 -4.75 3.57
CA SER A 17 13.10 -5.68 3.00
C SER A 17 12.98 -6.96 3.81
N LEU A 18 14.08 -7.45 4.40
CA LEU A 18 14.02 -8.59 5.31
C LEU A 18 13.24 -8.26 6.59
N LEU A 19 13.51 -7.12 7.22
CA LEU A 19 12.79 -6.68 8.42
C LEU A 19 11.29 -6.47 8.14
N ALA A 20 10.95 -5.85 7.01
CA ALA A 20 9.57 -5.69 6.56
C ALA A 20 8.89 -7.05 6.31
N HIS A 21 9.61 -8.01 5.74
CA HIS A 21 9.08 -9.36 5.54
C HIS A 21 8.81 -10.08 6.87
N ILE A 22 9.77 -10.07 7.80
CA ILE A 22 9.60 -10.69 9.13
C ILE A 22 8.44 -10.03 9.88
N TRP A 23 8.30 -8.71 9.79
CA TRP A 23 7.18 -7.97 10.37
C TRP A 23 5.84 -8.47 9.84
N ARG A 24 5.67 -8.50 8.52
CA ARG A 24 4.41 -8.95 7.89
C ARG A 24 4.08 -10.40 8.23
N GLN A 25 5.08 -11.26 8.31
CA GLN A 25 4.91 -12.64 8.75
C GLN A 25 4.37 -12.71 10.18
N GLU A 26 4.97 -11.95 11.11
CA GLU A 26 4.48 -11.86 12.49
C GLU A 26 3.03 -11.36 12.55
N GLU A 27 2.68 -10.34 11.77
CA GLU A 27 1.30 -9.83 11.75
C GLU A 27 0.29 -10.84 11.24
N MET A 28 0.67 -11.60 10.21
CA MET A 28 -0.16 -12.70 9.70
C MET A 28 -0.36 -13.78 10.77
N ASP A 29 0.71 -14.14 11.50
CA ASP A 29 0.64 -15.14 12.58
C ASP A 29 -0.20 -14.64 13.77
N MET A 30 -0.25 -13.33 14.01
CA MET A 30 -1.11 -12.67 15.00
C MET A 30 -2.55 -12.46 14.53
N GLY A 31 -2.88 -12.79 13.28
CA GLY A 31 -4.21 -12.61 12.69
C GLY A 31 -4.59 -11.14 12.48
N LEU A 32 -3.61 -10.26 12.28
CA LEU A 32 -3.84 -8.85 11.99
C LEU A 32 -4.36 -8.65 10.56
N PRO A 33 -5.53 -8.02 10.37
CA PRO A 33 -6.03 -7.74 9.03
C PRO A 33 -5.23 -6.59 8.40
N ARG A 34 -4.89 -6.76 7.11
CA ARG A 34 -4.23 -5.76 6.26
C ARG A 34 -5.04 -5.55 4.99
N GLU A 35 -5.11 -4.32 4.50
CA GLU A 35 -5.65 -4.04 3.17
C GLU A 35 -4.63 -4.38 2.07
N ASP A 36 -4.98 -4.09 0.81
CA ASP A 36 -4.09 -4.30 -0.33
C ASP A 36 -2.71 -3.65 -0.08
N LYS A 37 -1.65 -4.36 -0.47
CA LYS A 37 -0.24 -3.99 -0.27
C LYS A 37 0.17 -3.72 1.18
N GLY A 38 -0.53 -4.29 2.17
CA GLY A 38 -0.13 -4.20 3.58
C GLY A 38 -0.59 -2.93 4.30
N THR A 39 -1.54 -2.18 3.74
CA THR A 39 -2.07 -0.93 4.34
C THR A 39 -2.87 -1.22 5.63
N LEU A 40 -2.95 -0.24 6.53
CA LEU A 40 -3.76 -0.29 7.76
C LEU A 40 -5.26 -0.43 7.39
N VAL A 41 -6.00 -1.29 8.10
CA VAL A 41 -7.46 -1.49 7.92
C VAL A 41 -8.29 -0.54 8.78
N GLY A 42 -7.70 0.04 9.83
CA GLY A 42 -8.37 0.97 10.74
C GLY A 42 -7.38 1.80 11.54
N THR A 43 -7.85 2.90 12.12
CA THR A 43 -7.00 3.91 12.76
C THR A 43 -7.03 3.88 14.29
N THR A 44 -8.11 3.37 14.89
CA THR A 44 -8.29 3.35 16.36
C THR A 44 -7.33 2.40 17.08
N LEU A 45 -7.15 1.18 16.58
CA LEU A 45 -6.25 0.16 17.17
C LEU A 45 -5.48 -0.54 16.03
N PRO A 46 -4.55 0.17 15.36
CA PRO A 46 -4.02 -0.24 14.06
C PRO A 46 -3.09 -1.45 14.13
N LEU A 47 -2.65 -1.86 15.33
CA LEU A 47 -1.71 -2.94 15.58
C LEU A 47 -2.27 -4.06 16.47
N MET A 48 -3.55 -4.00 16.83
CA MET A 48 -4.21 -4.93 17.75
C MET A 48 -4.48 -6.28 17.10
N GLY A 49 -3.79 -7.32 17.56
CA GLY A 49 -3.91 -8.68 17.03
C GLY A 49 -5.19 -9.40 17.45
N ALA A 50 -5.46 -10.55 16.84
CA ALA A 50 -6.64 -11.36 17.13
C ALA A 50 -6.67 -11.83 18.58
N THR A 51 -5.52 -12.21 19.15
CA THR A 51 -5.42 -12.64 20.55
C THR A 51 -5.71 -11.50 21.53
N GLN A 52 -5.09 -10.34 21.33
CA GLN A 52 -5.33 -9.13 22.14
C GLN A 52 -6.82 -8.75 22.10
N ASN A 53 -7.42 -8.74 20.91
CA ASN A 53 -8.84 -8.47 20.72
C ASN A 53 -9.74 -9.54 21.41
N ALA A 54 -9.37 -10.82 21.33
CA ALA A 54 -10.15 -11.92 21.90
C ALA A 54 -10.06 -12.02 23.43
N GLN A 55 -8.93 -11.66 24.03
CA GLN A 55 -8.80 -11.52 25.48
C GLN A 55 -9.76 -10.46 26.03
N GLY A 56 -10.10 -9.48 25.19
CA GLY A 56 -10.94 -8.36 25.56
C GLY A 56 -10.24 -7.48 26.58
N MET A 57 -10.93 -6.42 26.98
CA MET A 57 -10.35 -5.39 27.83
C MET A 57 -10.66 -5.64 29.30
N LEU A 58 -10.40 -6.83 29.80
CA LEU A 58 -10.82 -7.19 31.16
C LEU A 58 -9.88 -6.55 32.20
N PRO A 59 -10.40 -6.01 33.32
CA PRO A 59 -9.56 -5.58 34.42
C PRO A 59 -8.72 -6.76 34.92
N LEU A 60 -7.41 -6.57 34.90
CA LEU A 60 -6.47 -7.58 35.36
C LEU A 60 -5.98 -7.24 36.77
N PRO A 61 -5.70 -8.25 37.62
CA PRO A 61 -5.06 -8.01 38.90
C PRO A 61 -3.71 -7.29 38.70
N THR A 62 -3.31 -6.47 39.68
CA THR A 62 -2.09 -5.61 39.65
C THR A 62 -0.74 -6.31 39.38
N ARG A 63 -0.73 -7.62 39.16
CA ARG A 63 0.45 -8.44 38.84
C ARG A 63 0.50 -8.91 37.39
N HIS A 64 -0.49 -8.54 36.58
CA HIS A 64 -0.58 -8.92 35.19
C HIS A 64 -0.44 -7.69 34.30
N TYR A 65 0.20 -7.86 33.15
CA TYR A 65 0.25 -6.85 32.11
C TYR A 65 -1.06 -6.84 31.33
N THR A 66 -1.46 -5.66 30.87
CA THR A 66 -2.57 -5.53 29.91
C THR A 66 -2.20 -6.23 28.60
N ALA A 67 -3.20 -6.60 27.81
CA ALA A 67 -2.99 -7.40 26.60
C ALA A 67 -2.05 -6.70 25.61
N ALA A 68 -2.16 -5.37 25.43
CA ALA A 68 -1.25 -4.58 24.60
C ALA A 68 0.21 -4.66 25.06
N ILE A 69 0.46 -4.70 26.37
CA ILE A 69 1.81 -4.77 26.94
C ILE A 69 2.38 -6.19 26.81
N GLU A 70 1.57 -7.22 27.04
CA GLU A 70 2.00 -8.61 26.83
C GLU A 70 2.35 -8.84 25.36
N ASP A 71 1.57 -8.27 24.44
CA ASP A 71 1.84 -8.26 23.00
C ASP A 71 3.26 -7.74 22.69
N VAL A 72 3.65 -6.59 23.26
CA VAL A 72 4.99 -5.98 23.10
C VAL A 72 6.09 -6.92 23.59
N ARG A 73 5.82 -7.69 24.64
CA ARG A 73 6.76 -8.59 25.30
C ARG A 73 6.98 -9.89 24.52
N GLU A 74 5.91 -10.44 23.94
CA GLU A 74 5.92 -11.76 23.33
C GLU A 74 6.31 -11.74 21.84
N ASN A 75 5.94 -10.69 21.11
CA ASN A 75 6.13 -10.65 19.66
C ASN A 75 7.51 -10.10 19.22
N VAL A 76 7.84 -10.26 17.93
CA VAL A 76 9.08 -9.71 17.36
C VAL A 76 8.97 -8.25 16.90
N ARG A 77 7.77 -7.66 16.84
CA ARG A 77 7.53 -6.30 16.33
C ARG A 77 8.31 -5.26 17.12
N ALA A 78 8.28 -5.34 18.45
CA ALA A 78 9.05 -4.43 19.32
C ALA A 78 10.57 -4.53 19.09
N LYS A 79 11.07 -5.74 18.76
CA LYS A 79 12.49 -5.99 18.48
C LYS A 79 12.89 -5.38 17.13
N ILE A 80 12.03 -5.52 16.12
CA ILE A 80 12.23 -4.90 14.80
C ILE A 80 12.25 -3.37 14.93
N TYR A 81 11.27 -2.78 15.62
CA TYR A 81 11.27 -1.34 15.92
C TYR A 81 12.56 -0.89 16.62
N ALA A 82 13.00 -1.62 17.65
CA ALA A 82 14.24 -1.32 18.35
C ALA A 82 15.48 -1.42 17.45
N MET A 83 15.51 -2.35 16.49
CA MET A 83 16.59 -2.39 15.50
C MET A 83 16.53 -1.21 14.55
N CYS A 84 15.36 -0.88 13.99
CA CYS A 84 15.17 0.23 13.07
C CYS A 84 15.52 1.58 13.71
N THR A 85 15.18 1.81 14.98
CA THR A 85 15.55 3.04 15.72
C THR A 85 17.06 3.17 15.92
N ARG A 86 17.77 2.05 16.09
CA ARG A 86 19.24 2.04 16.23
C ARG A 86 19.96 2.22 14.90
N ILE A 87 19.40 1.68 13.84
CA ILE A 87 19.93 1.75 12.48
C ILE A 87 19.61 3.11 11.83
N GLY A 88 18.46 3.70 12.19
CA GLY A 88 17.87 4.91 11.62
C GLY A 88 16.94 4.58 10.45
N PHE A 89 15.75 5.20 10.40
CA PHE A 89 14.70 4.93 9.39
C PHE A 89 15.03 5.39 7.96
N SER A 90 16.24 5.91 7.71
CA SER A 90 16.75 6.30 6.40
C SER A 90 17.08 5.09 5.53
N HIS A 91 16.05 4.38 5.09
CA HIS A 91 16.18 3.30 4.12
C HIS A 91 16.43 3.86 2.72
N PRO A 92 17.22 3.18 1.85
CA PRO A 92 17.42 3.62 0.48
C PRO A 92 16.08 3.72 -0.26
N SER A 93 15.83 4.85 -0.92
CA SER A 93 14.64 5.02 -1.79
C SER A 93 14.64 4.03 -2.96
N ASP A 94 15.84 3.64 -3.38
CA ASP A 94 16.12 2.79 -4.52
C ASP A 94 16.32 1.33 -4.07
N GLY A 95 15.53 0.41 -4.64
CA GLY A 95 15.65 -1.03 -4.39
C GLY A 95 14.73 -1.61 -3.31
N ILE A 96 13.85 -0.80 -2.71
CA ILE A 96 12.78 -1.27 -1.81
C ILE A 96 11.44 -1.10 -2.53
N ASN A 97 10.63 -2.17 -2.55
CA ASN A 97 9.31 -2.16 -3.19
C ASN A 97 8.29 -1.35 -2.36
N THR A 98 7.14 -1.02 -2.95
CA THR A 98 6.10 -0.21 -2.29
C THR A 98 5.56 -0.86 -1.02
N GLU A 99 5.39 -2.17 -1.01
CA GLU A 99 4.84 -2.91 0.13
C GLU A 99 5.78 -2.88 1.35
N ASP A 100 7.09 -3.03 1.10
CA ASP A 100 8.12 -2.89 2.12
C ASP A 100 8.18 -1.45 2.65
N LYS A 101 8.01 -0.43 1.79
CA LYS A 101 7.96 0.98 2.21
C LYS A 101 6.79 1.24 3.15
N ILE A 102 5.60 0.77 2.79
CA ILE A 102 4.39 0.84 3.63
C ILE A 102 4.65 0.16 4.98
N THR A 103 5.20 -1.05 4.95
CA THR A 103 5.51 -1.79 6.18
C THR A 103 6.50 -1.03 7.06
N LEU A 104 7.57 -0.47 6.48
CA LEU A 104 8.57 0.27 7.24
C LEU A 104 8.01 1.59 7.81
N CYS A 105 7.06 2.24 7.12
CA CYS A 105 6.33 3.40 7.65
C CYS A 105 5.50 3.02 8.89
N ILE A 106 4.84 1.86 8.87
CA ILE A 106 4.14 1.31 10.03
C ILE A 106 5.12 1.03 11.17
N VAL A 107 6.27 0.41 10.86
CA VAL A 107 7.33 0.14 11.86
C VAL A 107 7.81 1.45 12.49
N GLU A 108 8.01 2.51 11.70
CA GLU A 108 8.46 3.82 12.21
C GLU A 108 7.49 4.42 13.23
N ASN A 109 6.18 4.22 13.03
CA ASN A 109 5.12 4.71 13.90
C ASN A 109 4.66 3.70 14.96
N TYR A 110 5.36 2.56 15.09
CA TYR A 110 4.97 1.46 15.98
C TYR A 110 4.68 1.90 17.41
N LEU A 111 5.58 2.69 17.99
CA LEU A 111 5.47 3.07 19.40
C LEU A 111 4.30 4.03 19.64
N ASP A 112 3.99 4.91 18.70
CA ASP A 112 2.86 5.83 18.80
C ASP A 112 1.55 5.04 18.80
N PHE A 113 1.41 4.10 17.85
CA PHE A 113 0.25 3.21 17.76
C PHE A 113 0.08 2.35 19.02
N LYS A 114 1.15 1.71 19.47
CA LYS A 114 1.07 0.83 20.64
C LYS A 114 0.84 1.64 21.93
N THR A 115 1.31 2.88 22.01
CA THR A 115 0.97 3.79 23.11
C THR A 115 -0.53 4.06 23.14
N GLY A 116 -1.15 4.38 22.00
CA GLY A 116 -2.60 4.55 21.91
C GLY A 116 -3.38 3.32 22.38
N GLU A 117 -3.00 2.13 21.94
CA GLU A 117 -3.64 0.87 22.35
C GLU A 117 -3.56 0.62 23.87
N VAL A 118 -2.40 0.88 24.48
CA VAL A 118 -2.21 0.74 25.93
C VAL A 118 -3.11 1.72 26.70
N TRP A 119 -3.18 2.98 26.27
CA TRP A 119 -4.04 3.98 26.94
C TRP A 119 -5.53 3.70 26.73
N TYR A 120 -5.91 3.15 25.59
CA TYR A 120 -7.25 2.65 25.35
C TYR A 120 -7.61 1.51 26.33
N GLU A 121 -6.68 0.57 26.58
CA GLU A 121 -6.82 -0.48 27.59
C GLU A 121 -7.00 0.08 29.00
N VAL A 122 -6.13 1.00 29.42
CA VAL A 122 -6.25 1.65 30.72
C VAL A 122 -7.62 2.30 30.90
N GLY A 123 -8.10 3.06 29.91
CA GLY A 123 -9.41 3.72 29.98
C GLY A 123 -10.57 2.72 30.10
N SER A 124 -10.49 1.61 29.36
CA SER A 124 -11.50 0.55 29.37
C SER A 124 -11.53 -0.23 30.69
N GLU A 125 -10.36 -0.51 31.27
CA GLU A 125 -10.25 -1.17 32.58
C GLU A 125 -10.85 -0.29 33.69
N LEU A 126 -10.50 1.01 33.72
CA LEU A 126 -11.06 1.95 34.70
C LEU A 126 -12.59 2.01 34.62
N ALA A 127 -13.15 2.08 33.41
CA ALA A 127 -14.59 2.11 33.20
C ALA A 127 -15.29 0.84 33.72
N GLN A 128 -14.68 -0.33 33.52
CA GLN A 128 -15.22 -1.62 33.98
C GLN A 128 -15.15 -1.79 35.49
N GLU A 129 -14.17 -1.18 36.15
CA GLU A 129 -14.09 -1.12 37.62
C GLU A 129 -15.01 -0.03 38.22
N GLY A 130 -15.71 0.75 37.39
CA GLY A 130 -16.55 1.86 37.83
C GLY A 130 -15.76 3.06 38.34
N LEU A 131 -14.50 3.18 37.91
CA LEU A 131 -13.62 4.29 38.24
C LEU A 131 -13.75 5.39 37.19
N CYS A 132 -14.03 6.60 37.64
CA CYS A 132 -14.05 7.78 36.79
C CYS A 132 -12.77 8.59 37.02
N PRO A 133 -11.92 8.78 36.00
CA PRO A 133 -10.81 9.72 36.08
C PRO A 133 -11.30 11.13 36.41
N THR A 134 -10.44 11.96 36.98
CA THR A 134 -10.76 13.39 37.14
C THR A 134 -10.87 14.05 35.76
N SER A 135 -11.54 15.21 35.64
CA SER A 135 -11.69 15.89 34.33
C SER A 135 -10.35 16.06 33.60
N PRO A 136 -9.28 16.55 34.25
CA PRO A 136 -7.98 16.68 33.58
C PRO A 136 -7.38 15.33 33.15
N ASP A 137 -7.53 14.28 33.95
CA ASP A 137 -7.01 12.95 33.62
C ASP A 137 -7.79 12.32 32.46
N GLN A 138 -9.11 12.52 32.43
CA GLN A 138 -9.97 12.08 31.35
C GLN A 138 -9.62 12.78 30.03
N GLU A 139 -9.40 14.09 30.08
CA GLU A 139 -8.96 14.89 28.92
C GLU A 139 -7.59 14.41 28.42
N CYS A 140 -6.64 14.15 29.33
CA CYS A 140 -5.32 13.63 28.96
C CYS A 140 -5.41 12.25 28.30
N LEU A 141 -6.22 11.33 28.84
CA LEU A 141 -6.41 10.00 28.28
C LEU A 141 -7.03 10.06 26.88
N GLN A 142 -8.04 10.91 26.69
CA GLN A 142 -8.68 11.11 25.39
C GLN A 142 -7.73 11.73 24.37
N GLU A 143 -6.93 12.72 24.78
CA GLU A 143 -5.98 13.39 23.89
C GLU A 143 -4.90 12.42 23.39
N ILE A 144 -4.38 11.54 24.26
CA ILE A 144 -3.38 10.55 23.85
C ILE A 144 -3.96 9.57 22.81
N ILE A 145 -5.18 9.08 23.04
CA ILE A 145 -5.87 8.20 22.09
C ILE A 145 -6.09 8.94 20.76
N HIS A 146 -6.58 10.18 20.82
CA HIS A 146 -6.83 11.00 19.65
C HIS A 146 -5.55 11.27 18.85
N CYS A 147 -4.43 11.61 19.50
CA CYS A 147 -3.14 11.78 18.82
C CYS A 147 -2.66 10.50 18.12
N SER A 148 -2.91 9.32 18.72
CA SER A 148 -2.59 8.04 18.09
C SER A 148 -3.45 7.79 16.85
N GLU A 149 -4.74 8.11 16.91
CA GLU A 149 -5.67 7.99 15.78
C GLU A 149 -5.29 8.94 14.64
N GLU A 150 -5.02 10.21 14.95
CA GLU A 150 -4.57 11.21 13.97
C GLU A 150 -3.28 10.76 13.27
N ARG A 151 -2.34 10.17 14.01
CA ARG A 151 -1.14 9.60 13.40
C ARG A 151 -1.47 8.43 12.46
N ALA A 152 -2.38 7.55 12.86
CA ALA A 152 -2.78 6.42 12.01
C ALA A 152 -3.48 6.90 10.73
N GLU A 153 -4.26 7.98 10.79
CA GLU A 153 -4.84 8.63 9.63
C GLU A 153 -3.77 9.23 8.70
N GLU A 154 -2.77 9.92 9.25
CA GLU A 154 -1.65 10.47 8.50
C GLU A 154 -0.87 9.38 7.77
N VAL A 155 -0.54 8.29 8.46
CA VAL A 155 0.16 7.13 7.90
C VAL A 155 -0.67 6.46 6.80
N THR A 156 -1.98 6.31 7.02
CA THR A 156 -2.88 5.76 5.99
C THR A 156 -2.92 6.64 4.74
N ARG A 157 -2.95 7.96 4.92
CA ARG A 157 -2.89 8.93 3.81
C ARG A 157 -1.58 8.79 3.03
N GLN A 158 -0.45 8.68 3.73
CA GLN A 158 0.85 8.45 3.09
C GLN A 158 0.88 7.16 2.27
N HIS A 159 0.29 6.07 2.79
CA HIS A 159 0.20 4.80 2.04
C HIS A 159 -0.63 4.95 0.76
N ILE A 160 -1.73 5.72 0.79
CA ILE A 160 -2.55 5.99 -0.41
C ILE A 160 -1.70 6.72 -1.46
N ASP A 161 -0.94 7.74 -1.06
CA ASP A 161 -0.08 8.49 -1.97
C ASP A 161 1.03 7.60 -2.56
N ASP A 162 1.72 6.82 -1.72
CA ASP A 162 2.77 5.89 -2.14
C ASP A 162 2.26 4.84 -3.14
N THR A 163 1.04 4.32 -2.91
CA THR A 163 0.43 3.35 -3.81
C THR A 163 -0.04 3.98 -5.11
N HIS A 164 -0.48 5.24 -5.10
CA HIS A 164 -0.83 6.00 -6.30
C HIS A 164 0.41 6.26 -7.16
N GLU A 165 1.49 6.80 -6.57
CA GLU A 165 2.76 7.02 -7.26
C GLU A 165 3.32 5.73 -7.88
N ALA A 166 3.22 4.60 -7.16
CA ALA A 166 3.67 3.32 -7.67
C ALA A 166 2.86 2.85 -8.88
N LYS A 167 1.54 3.10 -8.90
CA LYS A 167 0.68 2.79 -10.05
C LYS A 167 1.03 3.66 -11.26
N GLU A 168 1.26 4.96 -11.07
CA GLU A 168 1.67 5.87 -12.16
C GLU A 168 3.04 5.49 -12.77
N ARG A 169 4.02 5.16 -11.92
CA ARG A 169 5.33 4.65 -12.38
C ARG A 169 5.20 3.36 -13.19
N GLN A 170 4.24 2.49 -12.84
CA GLN A 170 3.99 1.27 -13.59
C GLN A 170 3.35 1.55 -14.96
N VAL A 171 2.36 2.46 -15.03
CA VAL A 171 1.71 2.85 -16.28
C VAL A 171 2.73 3.46 -17.25
N THR A 172 3.54 4.41 -16.78
CA THR A 172 4.58 5.05 -17.58
C THR A 172 5.64 4.05 -18.08
N ALA A 173 6.02 3.06 -17.27
CA ALA A 173 6.94 1.99 -17.68
C ALA A 173 6.33 1.07 -18.75
N ILE A 174 5.03 0.77 -18.67
CA ILE A 174 4.30 0.00 -19.68
C ILE A 174 4.23 0.78 -21.00
N ASP A 175 3.90 2.07 -20.94
CA ASP A 175 3.86 2.93 -22.12
C ASP A 175 5.23 3.07 -22.79
N ALA A 176 6.31 3.17 -22.01
CA ALA A 176 7.68 3.19 -22.52
C ALA A 176 8.12 1.84 -23.14
N SER A 177 7.55 0.73 -22.68
CA SER A 177 7.84 -0.62 -23.19
C SER A 177 6.97 -1.02 -24.40
N ARG A 178 5.98 -0.20 -24.76
CA ARG A 178 5.10 -0.45 -25.90
C ARG A 178 5.89 -0.22 -27.20
N PRO A 179 5.97 -1.19 -28.11
CA PRO A 179 6.71 -1.00 -29.36
C PRO A 179 6.06 0.15 -30.14
N LEU A 180 6.86 1.16 -30.48
CA LEU A 180 6.49 2.19 -31.45
C LEU A 180 6.18 1.46 -32.76
N ASN A 181 4.89 1.28 -33.09
CA ASN A 181 4.46 0.88 -34.43
C ASN A 181 4.71 2.05 -35.38
N VAL A 182 5.99 2.30 -35.71
CA VAL A 182 6.36 3.13 -36.85
C VAL A 182 6.26 2.21 -38.07
N THR A 183 5.08 2.15 -38.69
CA THR A 183 5.01 1.80 -40.10
C THR A 183 5.69 2.93 -40.87
N THR A 184 6.99 2.77 -41.13
CA THR A 184 7.72 3.58 -42.10
C THR A 184 7.09 3.32 -43.47
N PHE A 185 6.22 4.23 -43.90
CA PHE A 185 5.74 4.28 -45.27
C PHE A 185 6.91 4.69 -46.17
N CYS A 186 7.64 3.70 -46.69
CA CYS A 186 8.70 3.92 -47.66
C CYS A 186 8.06 4.21 -49.02
N SER A 187 7.94 5.49 -49.37
CA SER A 187 7.54 5.92 -50.71
C SER A 187 8.57 5.43 -51.74
N ARG A 188 8.30 4.29 -52.38
CA ARG A 188 9.03 3.88 -53.59
C ARG A 188 8.58 4.76 -54.76
N ASN A 189 9.56 5.41 -55.38
CA ASN A 189 9.42 6.15 -56.63
C ASN A 189 8.65 5.34 -57.68
N ILE A 190 7.47 5.83 -58.07
CA ILE A 190 6.75 5.36 -59.26
C ILE A 190 7.31 6.13 -60.45
N THR A 191 8.18 5.49 -61.23
CA THR A 191 8.52 5.93 -62.58
C THR A 191 7.43 5.43 -63.51
N ILE A 192 6.59 6.33 -64.02
CA ILE A 192 5.58 6.00 -65.02
C ILE A 192 6.27 5.85 -66.37
N ALA A 193 6.42 4.62 -66.84
CA ALA A 193 6.72 4.33 -68.24
C ALA A 193 5.43 4.43 -69.04
N THR A 194 5.29 5.48 -69.85
CA THR A 194 4.24 5.57 -70.86
C THR A 194 4.65 4.76 -72.08
N SER A 195 3.85 3.75 -72.43
CA SER A 195 3.89 3.13 -73.75
C SER A 195 2.45 2.93 -74.25
N PRO A 196 2.16 3.21 -75.53
CA PRO A 196 0.81 3.45 -76.00
C PRO A 196 0.12 2.15 -76.43
N MET A 197 -1.16 1.97 -76.09
CA MET A 197 -1.98 0.95 -76.75
C MET A 197 -3.40 1.40 -77.09
N LYS A 198 -3.62 1.39 -78.41
CA LYS A 198 -4.78 0.93 -79.19
C LYS A 198 -6.20 1.26 -78.70
N ILE A 199 -6.80 2.15 -79.49
CA ILE A 199 -8.23 2.37 -79.63
C ILE A 199 -8.89 1.13 -80.25
N LEU A 200 -9.82 0.50 -79.53
CA LEU A 200 -10.93 -0.33 -80.03
C LEU A 200 -12.04 -0.24 -78.97
N SER A 201 -13.03 0.63 -79.14
CA SER A 201 -14.31 0.42 -79.84
C SER A 201 -15.34 -0.36 -79.02
N GLU A 202 -16.42 0.38 -78.69
CA GLU A 202 -17.82 -0.02 -78.59
C GLU A 202 -18.45 -0.50 -77.26
N ASN A 203 -19.48 0.28 -76.89
CA ASN A 203 -20.83 -0.10 -76.44
C ASN A 203 -20.95 -0.79 -75.06
N LYS A 204 -21.92 -0.48 -74.19
CA LYS A 204 -23.28 0.00 -74.42
C LYS A 204 -23.83 0.55 -73.10
N ILE A 205 -24.62 1.61 -73.21
CA ILE A 205 -25.39 2.26 -72.13
C ILE A 205 -26.61 1.39 -71.79
N GLY A 206 -26.96 1.32 -70.50
CA GLY A 206 -28.21 0.75 -69.99
C GLY A 206 -28.23 0.78 -68.45
N THR A 207 -28.55 1.92 -67.85
CA THR A 207 -29.87 2.26 -67.25
C THR A 207 -30.16 1.65 -65.88
N ALA A 208 -30.30 2.58 -64.91
CA ALA A 208 -31.23 2.60 -63.78
C ALA A 208 -31.10 1.54 -62.67
N SER A 209 -30.97 1.97 -61.41
CA SER A 209 -32.14 2.38 -60.63
C SER A 209 -31.75 2.97 -59.26
N GLN A 210 -32.46 4.01 -58.86
CA GLN A 210 -32.43 4.65 -57.54
C GLN A 210 -33.19 3.77 -56.52
N VAL A 211 -32.60 3.50 -55.37
CA VAL A 211 -32.95 4.01 -54.02
C VAL A 211 -34.45 4.01 -53.70
N ALA A 212 -34.83 3.21 -52.69
CA ALA A 212 -36.06 3.35 -51.92
C ALA A 212 -35.71 3.35 -50.42
N PRO A 213 -36.32 4.21 -49.59
CA PRO A 213 -36.22 4.11 -48.14
C PRO A 213 -37.55 3.70 -47.47
N ALA A 214 -37.37 2.94 -46.38
CA ALA A 214 -38.04 3.02 -45.07
C ALA A 214 -39.58 3.18 -44.95
N THR A 215 -40.21 2.09 -44.49
CA THR A 215 -41.15 1.93 -43.34
C THR A 215 -42.12 3.04 -42.95
N THR A 216 -43.42 2.69 -42.80
CA THR A 216 -44.30 2.72 -41.58
C THR A 216 -45.61 2.00 -42.02
N SER A 217 -46.31 1.12 -41.29
CA SER A 217 -46.58 0.92 -39.86
C SER A 217 -46.81 -0.55 -39.54
#